data_AF-A0A958UK70-F1
#
_entry.id   AF-A0A958UK70-F1
#
_cell.length_a   1.000
_cell.length_b   1.000
_cell.length_c   1.000
_cell.angle_alpha   90.00
_cell.angle_beta   90.00
_cell.angle_gamma   90.00
#
_symmetry.space_group_name_H-M   'P 1'
#
loop_
_entity.id
_entity.type
_entity.pdbx_description
1 polymer ?
#
loop_
_entity_poly.entity_id
_entity_poly.type
_entity_poly.pdbx_seq_one_letter_code
_entity_poly.pdbx_strand_id
1 'polypeptide(L)' 'AVGVLCARTAVIGAYFNVRINAKDIKDRKFADDIIKKAKKIYEATIKIEKETIEFIDGKM' A
#
# COMPACT_ATOMS: atom_id res chain seq x y z
N ALA A 1 11.88 13.71 -3.50
CA ALA A 1 10.56 13.55 -2.87
C ALA A 1 9.50 12.99 -3.83
N VAL A 2 9.31 13.54 -5.04
CA VAL A 2 8.20 13.18 -5.94
C VAL A 2 8.05 11.67 -6.21
N GLY A 3 9.15 10.95 -6.47
CA GLY A 3 9.11 9.51 -6.76
C GLY A 3 8.44 8.68 -5.65
N VAL A 4 8.72 8.96 -4.37
CA VAL A 4 8.14 8.20 -3.26
C VAL A 4 6.66 8.53 -3.04
N LEU A 5 6.25 9.78 -3.33
CA LEU A 5 4.85 10.19 -3.31
C LEU A 5 4.01 9.48 -4.38
N CYS A 6 4.57 9.34 -5.60
CA CYS A 6 3.95 8.59 -6.68
C CYS A 6 3.83 7.10 -6.32
N ALA A 7 4.90 6.50 -5.80
CA ALA A 7 4.89 5.09 -5.38
C ALA A 7 3.84 4.82 -4.29
N ARG A 8 3.76 5.70 -3.27
CA ARG A 8 2.72 5.63 -2.23
C ARG A 8 1.33 5.63 -2.83
N THR A 9 1.05 6.60 -3.70
CA THR A 9 -0.28 6.75 -4.33
C THR A 9 -0.66 5.50 -5.13
N ALA A 10 0.27 4.95 -5.90
CA ALA A 10 0.04 3.73 -6.69
C ALA A 10 -0.32 2.52 -5.80
N VAL A 11 0.43 2.31 -4.70
CA VAL A 11 0.17 1.21 -3.77
C VAL A 11 -1.17 1.37 -3.05
N ILE A 12 -1.54 2.59 -2.67
CA ILE A 12 -2.85 2.87 -2.06
C ILE A 12 -3.98 2.51 -3.03
N GLY A 13 -3.87 2.94 -4.29
CA GLY A 13 -4.84 2.58 -5.33
C GLY A 13 -4.94 1.06 -5.53
N ALA A 14 -3.81 0.36 -5.61
CA ALA A 14 -3.77 -1.09 -5.73
C ALA A 14 -4.41 -1.82 -4.54
N TYR A 15 -4.14 -1.36 -3.31
CA TYR A 15 -4.74 -1.92 -2.09
C TYR A 15 -6.28 -1.80 -2.11
N PHE A 16 -6.82 -0.65 -2.51
CA PHE A 16 -8.26 -0.50 -2.63
C PHE A 16 -8.86 -1.36 -3.75
N ASN A 17 -8.17 -1.48 -4.89
CA ASN A 17 -8.60 -2.35 -5.98
C ASN A 17 -8.71 -3.82 -5.51
N VAL A 18 -7.70 -4.32 -4.79
CA VAL A 18 -7.75 -5.67 -4.17
C VAL A 18 -8.95 -5.79 -3.24
N ARG A 19 -9.20 -4.82 -2.36
CA ARG A 19 -10.32 -4.87 -1.42
C ARG A 19 -11.69 -4.83 -2.10
N ILE A 20 -11.82 -4.11 -3.22
CA ILE A 20 -13.07 -4.03 -3.98
C ILE A 20 -13.35 -5.40 -4.60
N ASN A 21 -12.40 -5.92 -5.39
CA ASN A 21 -12.60 -7.18 -6.11
C ASN A 21 -12.67 -8.41 -5.18
N ALA A 22 -12.01 -8.37 -4.02
CA ALA A 22 -12.06 -9.47 -3.05
C ALA A 22 -13.44 -9.64 -2.38
N LYS A 23 -14.35 -8.67 -2.49
CA LYS A 23 -15.73 -8.81 -2.00
C LYS A 23 -16.51 -9.85 -2.81
N ASP A 24 -16.24 -9.94 -4.10
CA ASP A 24 -16.96 -10.79 -5.04
C ASP A 24 -16.39 -12.23 -5.10
N ILE A 25 -15.28 -12.48 -4.41
CA ILE A 25 -14.65 -13.80 -4.33
C ILE A 25 -15.41 -14.68 -3.33
N LYS A 26 -15.89 -15.83 -3.82
CA LYS A 26 -16.60 -16.86 -3.03
C LYS A 26 -15.67 -17.60 -2.06
N ASP A 27 -14.44 -17.90 -2.46
CA ASP A 27 -13.42 -18.47 -1.57
C ASP A 27 -12.98 -17.40 -0.55
N ARG A 28 -13.63 -17.42 0.62
CA ARG A 28 -13.38 -16.43 1.68
C ARG A 28 -11.99 -16.55 2.28
N LYS A 29 -11.42 -17.74 2.36
CA LYS A 29 -10.08 -17.94 2.92
C LYS A 29 -9.03 -17.31 2.01
N PHE A 30 -9.18 -17.51 0.69
CA PHE A 30 -8.32 -16.84 -0.30
C PHE A 30 -8.53 -15.32 -0.29
N ALA A 31 -9.77 -14.85 -0.26
CA ALA A 31 -10.09 -13.42 -0.21
C ALA A 31 -9.43 -12.73 0.99
N ASP A 32 -9.53 -13.33 2.17
CA ASP A 32 -8.96 -12.77 3.39
C ASP A 32 -7.42 -12.79 3.37
N ASP A 33 -6.80 -13.83 2.78
CA ASP A 33 -5.35 -13.92 2.62
C ASP A 33 -4.80 -12.82 1.70
N ILE A 34 -5.42 -12.60 0.54
CA ILE A 34 -4.98 -11.55 -0.39
C ILE A 34 -5.21 -10.14 0.18
N ILE A 35 -6.30 -9.92 0.93
CA ILE A 35 -6.54 -8.65 1.63
C ILE A 35 -5.45 -8.43 2.68
N LYS A 36 -5.10 -9.46 3.46
CA LYS A 36 -4.04 -9.38 4.48
C LYS A 36 -2.68 -9.09 3.86
N LYS A 37 -2.34 -9.74 2.74
CA LYS A 37 -1.10 -9.47 1.98
C LYS A 37 -1.07 -8.04 1.46
N ALA A 38 -2.15 -7.57 0.83
CA ALA A 38 -2.24 -6.21 0.31
C ALA A 38 -2.15 -5.15 1.42
N LYS A 39 -2.77 -5.40 2.58
CA LYS A 39 -2.67 -4.53 3.75
C LYS A 39 -1.23 -4.38 4.25
N LYS A 40 -0.47 -5.48 4.32
CA LYS A 40 0.96 -5.43 4.71
C LYS A 40 1.78 -4.55 3.77
N ILE A 41 1.54 -4.66 2.46
CA ILE A 41 2.24 -3.83 1.45
C ILE A 41 1.86 -2.36 1.62
N TYR A 42 0.57 -2.07 1.77
CA TYR A 42 0.07 -0.71 2.03
C TYR A 42 0.71 -0.07 3.27
N GLU A 43 0.74 -0.77 4.40
CA GLU A 43 1.34 -0.27 5.64
C GLU A 43 2.85 -0.05 5.52
N ALA A 44 3.55 -1.01 4.88
CA ALA A 44 4.98 -0.88 4.62
C ALA A 44 5.31 0.31 3.72
N THR A 45 4.51 0.55 2.67
CA THR A 45 4.73 1.69 1.77
C THR A 45 4.50 3.03 2.47
N ILE A 46 3.50 3.16 3.35
CA ILE A 46 3.31 4.38 4.14
C ILE A 46 4.52 4.63 5.05
N LYS A 47 5.02 3.58 5.70
CA LYS A 47 6.21 3.69 6.54
C LYS A 47 7.44 4.14 5.74
N ILE A 48 7.72 3.49 4.62
CA ILE A 48 8.86 3.81 3.74
C ILE A 48 8.74 5.24 3.20
N GLU A 49 7.53 5.66 2.80
CA GLU A 49 7.32 7.01 2.30
C GLU A 49 7.64 8.05 3.36
N LYS A 50 7.12 7.88 4.59
CA LYS A 50 7.43 8.75 5.72
C LYS A 50 8.93 8.82 5.99
N GLU A 51 9.60 7.67 6.14
CA GLU A 51 11.05 7.61 6.40
C GLU A 51 11.87 8.27 5.27
N THR A 52 11.42 8.13 4.02
CA THR A 52 12.08 8.73 2.86
C THR A 52 11.92 10.24 2.84
N ILE A 53 10.74 10.77 3.15
CA ILE A 53 10.50 12.21 3.21
C ILE A 53 11.31 12.83 4.36
N GLU A 54 11.26 12.25 5.56
CA GLU A 54 12.04 12.70 6.72
C GLU A 54 13.55 12.75 6.43
N PHE A 55 14.08 11.73 5.73
CA PHE A 55 15.47 11.71 5.30
C PHE A 55 15.82 12.80 4.29
N ILE A 56 14.92 13.09 3.34
CA ILE A 56 15.14 14.14 2.34
C ILE A 56 15.11 15.52 3.02
N ASP A 57 14.13 15.75 3.88
CA ASP A 57 13.97 17.02 4.62
C ASP A 57 15.16 17.28 5.54
N GLY A 58 15.72 16.25 6.17
CA GLY A 58 16.94 16.36 6.97
C GLY A 58 18.23 16.63 6.17
N LYS A 59 18.17 16.61 4.83
CA LYS A 59 19.29 16.93 3.93
C LYS A 59 19.11 18.23 3.16
N MET A 60 17.97 18.90 3.32
CA MET A 60 17.72 20.24 2.82
C MET A 60 18.14 21.29 3.85
#